data_AF-A0A6N7ZPA3-F1
#
_entry.id   AF-A0A6N7ZPA3-F1
#
_cell.length_a   1.000
_cell.length_b   1.000
_cell.length_c   1.000
_cell.angle_alpha   90.00
_cell.angle_beta   90.00
_cell.angle_gamma   90.00
#
_symmetry.space_group_name_H-M   'P 1'
#
loop_
_entity.id
_entity.type
_entity.pdbx_description
1 polymer ?
#
loop_
_entity_poly.entity_id
_entity_poly.type
_entity_poly.pdbx_seq_one_letter_code
_entity_poly.pdbx_strand_id
1 'polypeptide(L)'
;MTKYETPRDEAGRRLCQHCMERTVPESLGTKPRLYCSRNCRQRAYEARRTRQAIEQTVTLSLLRERMLRANTHRAKSRDNEDAEAKSRDNAEDVSATSRDIAASTSRDFALSQAMEALEPDVQEELPEPA
;
A
#
# COMPACT_ATOMS: atom_id res chain seq x y z
N MET A 1 4.12 -17.41 -16.26
CA MET A 1 5.45 -16.98 -16.71
C MET A 1 6.36 -16.91 -15.51
N THR A 2 7.41 -17.74 -15.46
CA THR A 2 8.40 -17.62 -14.37
C THR A 2 9.04 -16.23 -14.47
N LYS A 3 9.39 -15.61 -13.34
CA LYS A 3 9.90 -14.22 -13.28
C LYS A 3 11.15 -13.92 -14.13
N TYR A 4 11.75 -14.93 -14.76
CA TYR A 4 13.02 -14.85 -15.47
C TYR A 4 12.95 -15.25 -16.96
N GLU A 5 11.78 -15.61 -17.46
CA GLU A 5 11.67 -15.98 -18.87
C GLU A 5 11.74 -14.72 -19.74
N THR A 6 12.83 -14.59 -20.51
CA THR A 6 12.98 -13.50 -21.47
C THR A 6 12.07 -13.77 -22.67
N PRO A 7 11.34 -12.76 -23.18
CA PRO A 7 10.49 -12.95 -24.35
C PRO A 7 11.33 -13.47 -25.52
N ARG A 8 10.74 -14.34 -26.35
CA ARG A 8 11.43 -14.97 -27.49
C ARG A 8 10.63 -14.83 -28.76
N ASP A 9 11.35 -14.73 -29.87
CA ASP A 9 10.78 -14.77 -31.22
C ASP A 9 10.37 -16.19 -31.64
N GLU A 10 9.68 -16.30 -32.76
CA GLU A 10 9.39 -17.56 -33.47
C GLU A 10 10.67 -18.38 -33.77
N ALA A 11 11.80 -17.69 -33.99
CA ALA A 11 13.10 -18.31 -34.18
C ALA A 11 13.80 -18.72 -32.87
N GLY A 12 13.14 -18.60 -31.71
CA GLY A 12 13.69 -18.93 -30.39
C GLY A 12 14.75 -17.95 -29.86
N ARG A 13 15.00 -16.83 -30.57
CA ARG A 13 15.97 -15.79 -30.18
C ARG A 13 15.39 -14.93 -29.06
N ARG A 14 16.25 -14.47 -28.15
CA ARG A 14 15.85 -13.61 -27.03
C ARG A 14 15.55 -12.20 -27.51
N LEU A 15 14.38 -11.69 -27.15
CA LEU A 15 13.94 -10.34 -27.40
C LEU A 15 14.25 -9.40 -26.23
N CYS A 16 14.41 -8.13 -26.56
CA CYS A 16 14.57 -7.07 -25.59
C CYS A 16 13.33 -6.99 -24.69
N GLN A 17 13.51 -7.04 -23.37
CA GLN A 17 12.41 -6.94 -22.41
C GLN A 17 11.65 -5.61 -22.46
N HIS A 18 12.23 -4.58 -23.07
CA HIS A 18 11.60 -3.26 -23.14
C HIS A 18 10.86 -3.01 -24.45
N CYS A 19 11.53 -3.18 -25.59
CA CYS A 19 10.94 -2.84 -26.90
C CYS A 19 10.30 -4.04 -27.61
N MET A 20 10.63 -5.28 -27.22
CA MET A 20 10.14 -6.52 -27.84
C MET A 20 10.37 -6.68 -29.36
N GLU A 21 10.93 -5.66 -30.05
CA GLU A 21 11.18 -5.70 -31.49
C GLU A 21 12.58 -6.19 -31.85
N ARG A 22 13.56 -5.88 -31.00
CA ARG A 22 14.98 -6.13 -31.28
C ARG A 22 15.46 -7.32 -30.48
N THR A 23 16.19 -8.19 -31.17
CA THR A 23 16.93 -9.27 -30.53
C THR A 23 18.00 -8.71 -29.59
N VAL A 24 18.21 -9.42 -28.48
CA VAL A 24 19.26 -9.08 -27.53
C VAL A 24 20.56 -9.70 -28.04
N PRO A 25 21.65 -8.92 -28.13
CA PRO A 25 22.94 -9.45 -28.53
C PRO A 25 23.41 -10.51 -27.53
N GLU A 26 24.14 -11.50 -28.03
CA GLU A 26 24.72 -12.54 -27.20
C GLU A 26 25.62 -11.92 -26.11
N SER A 27 25.50 -12.45 -24.89
CA SER A 27 26.32 -12.02 -23.77
C SER A 27 27.71 -12.63 -23.92
N LEU A 28 28.74 -11.78 -24.04
CA LEU A 28 30.17 -12.19 -24.04
C LEU A 28 30.67 -12.70 -22.67
N GLY A 29 29.77 -13.01 -21.72
CA GLY A 29 30.13 -13.36 -20.36
C GLY A 29 29.03 -14.14 -19.65
N THR A 30 29.23 -14.40 -18.35
CA THR A 30 28.37 -15.28 -17.53
C THR A 30 26.95 -14.76 -17.32
N LYS A 31 26.72 -13.45 -17.43
CA LYS A 31 25.40 -12.85 -17.21
C LYS A 31 24.67 -12.57 -18.53
N PRO A 32 23.46 -13.13 -18.74
CA PRO A 32 22.69 -12.86 -19.95
C PRO A 32 22.28 -11.39 -20.01
N ARG A 33 22.36 -10.80 -21.20
CA ARG A 33 21.82 -9.47 -21.46
C ARG A 33 20.30 -9.56 -21.56
N LEU A 34 19.60 -8.54 -21.06
CA LEU A 34 18.13 -8.46 -21.07
C LEU A 34 17.58 -7.41 -22.06
N TYR A 35 18.44 -6.49 -22.50
CA TYR A 35 18.06 -5.34 -23.30
C TYR A 35 18.98 -5.24 -24.51
N CYS A 36 18.42 -4.86 -25.67
CA CYS A 36 19.16 -4.68 -26.91
C CYS A 36 20.16 -3.51 -26.85
N SER A 37 19.90 -2.49 -26.04
CA SER A 37 20.74 -1.29 -25.95
C SER A 37 20.76 -0.67 -24.53
N ARG A 38 21.72 0.23 -24.29
CA ARG A 38 21.78 1.04 -23.06
C ARG A 38 20.56 1.96 -22.93
N ASN A 39 20.06 2.50 -24.05
CA ASN A 39 18.88 3.36 -24.06
C ASN A 39 17.63 2.58 -23.63
N CYS A 40 17.42 1.36 -24.16
CA CYS A 40 16.31 0.51 -23.72
C CYS A 40 16.40 0.15 -22.23
N ARG A 41 17.61 -0.04 -21.69
CA ARG A 41 17.80 -0.24 -20.24
C ARG A 41 17.38 0.99 -19.43
N GLN A 42 17.78 2.17 -19.87
CA GLN A 42 17.44 3.44 -19.21
C GLN A 42 15.92 3.68 -19.22
N ARG A 43 15.29 3.56 -20.40
CA ARG A 43 13.83 3.69 -20.53
C ARG A 43 13.08 2.66 -19.71
N ALA A 44 13.55 1.41 -19.64
CA ALA A 44 12.93 0.41 -18.78
C ALA A 44 13.04 0.75 -17.30
N TYR A 45 14.15 1.35 -16.86
CA TYR A 45 14.32 1.84 -15.50
C TYR A 45 13.36 3.01 -15.20
N GLU A 46 13.32 4.01 -16.08
CA GLU A 46 12.43 5.16 -15.95
C GLU A 46 10.96 4.71 -15.96
N ALA A 47 10.57 3.81 -16.85
CA ALA A 47 9.21 3.25 -16.89
C ALA A 47 8.84 2.46 -15.62
N ARG A 48 9.80 1.86 -14.92
CA ARG A 48 9.54 1.25 -13.61
C ARG A 48 9.40 2.32 -12.53
N ARG A 49 10.27 3.32 -12.53
CA ARG A 49 10.23 4.44 -11.58
C ARG A 49 8.92 5.23 -11.69
N THR A 50 8.48 5.54 -12.90
CA THR A 50 7.22 6.26 -13.13
C THR A 50 6.01 5.44 -12.71
N ARG A 51 5.99 4.14 -13.02
CA ARG A 51 4.92 3.23 -12.55
C ARG A 51 4.83 3.20 -11.02
N GLN A 52 5.95 3.05 -10.34
CA GLN A 52 5.99 3.08 -8.87
C GLN A 52 5.48 4.42 -8.32
N ALA A 53 5.88 5.54 -8.92
CA ALA A 53 5.38 6.86 -8.51
C ALA A 53 3.85 6.98 -8.72
N ILE A 54 3.31 6.46 -9.82
CA ILE A 54 1.87 6.46 -10.09
C ILE A 54 1.14 5.54 -9.11
N GLU A 55 1.66 4.35 -8.83
CA GLU A 55 1.06 3.43 -7.86
C GLU A 55 1.01 4.06 -6.46
N GLN A 56 2.06 4.75 -6.05
CA GLN A 56 2.11 5.49 -4.78
C GLN A 56 1.09 6.63 -4.75
N THR A 57 0.98 7.44 -5.81
CA THR A 57 0.00 8.53 -5.84
C THR A 57 -1.44 8.01 -5.84
N VAL A 58 -1.72 6.95 -6.60
CA VAL A 58 -3.04 6.31 -6.63
C VAL A 58 -3.39 5.74 -5.26
N THR A 59 -2.49 4.98 -4.64
CA THR A 59 -2.73 4.41 -3.30
C THR A 59 -2.96 5.49 -2.25
N LEU A 60 -2.17 6.57 -2.24
CA LEU A 60 -2.39 7.70 -1.34
C LEU A 60 -3.73 8.40 -1.60
N SER A 61 -4.13 8.57 -2.86
CA SER A 61 -5.42 9.18 -3.21
C SER A 61 -6.61 8.36 -2.72
N LEU A 62 -6.56 7.03 -2.88
CA LEU A 62 -7.59 6.12 -2.40
C LEU A 62 -7.66 6.09 -0.86
N LEU A 63 -6.52 6.12 -0.18
CA LEU A 63 -6.48 6.23 1.28
C LEU A 63 -7.08 7.55 1.77
N ARG A 64 -6.73 8.67 1.13
CA ARG A 64 -7.29 9.98 1.46
C ARG A 64 -8.80 10.01 1.27
N GLU A 65 -9.30 9.47 0.17
CA GLU A 65 -10.74 9.38 -0.09
C GLU A 65 -11.46 8.54 0.98
N ARG A 66 -10.89 7.39 1.36
CA ARG A 66 -11.44 6.53 2.42
C ARG A 66 -11.52 7.28 3.76
N MET A 67 -10.48 8.04 4.12
CA MET A 67 -10.47 8.84 5.36
C MET A 67 -11.53 9.95 5.32
N LEU A 68 -11.66 10.67 4.20
CA LEU A 68 -12.68 11.72 4.05
C LEU A 68 -14.09 11.16 4.20
N ARG A 69 -14.38 10.02 3.55
CA ARG A 69 -15.68 9.33 3.69
C ARG A 69 -15.93 8.93 5.15
N ALA A 70 -14.96 8.29 5.82
CA ALA A 70 -15.09 7.89 7.22
C ALA A 70 -15.35 9.11 8.15
N ASN A 71 -14.65 10.22 7.93
CA ASN A 71 -14.83 11.44 8.70
C ASN A 71 -16.22 12.07 8.51
N THR A 72 -16.73 12.12 7.27
CA THR A 72 -18.10 12.63 7.01
C THR A 72 -19.19 11.78 7.67
N HIS A 73 -19.03 10.46 7.70
CA HIS A 73 -19.96 9.57 8.40
C HIS A 73 -19.89 9.76 9.92
N ARG A 74 -18.70 9.96 10.49
CA ARG A 74 -18.51 10.22 11.92
C ARG A 74 -19.04 11.60 12.37
N ALA A 75 -18.98 12.61 11.51
CA ALA A 75 -19.53 13.93 11.80
C ALA A 75 -21.08 13.88 11.83
N LYS A 76 -21.70 13.23 10.84
CA LYS A 76 -23.17 13.05 10.80
C LYS A 76 -23.73 12.27 11.99
N SER A 77 -22.97 11.31 12.53
CA SER A 77 -23.41 10.57 13.72
C SER A 77 -23.28 11.35 15.02
N ARG A 78 -22.42 12.39 15.08
CA ARG A 78 -22.28 13.25 16.27
C ARG A 78 -23.38 14.30 16.35
N ASP A 79 -23.76 14.88 15.22
CA ASP A 79 -24.80 15.92 15.19
C ASP A 79 -26.23 15.36 15.33
N ASN A 80 -26.40 14.03 15.33
CA ASN A 80 -27.69 13.38 15.54
C ASN A 80 -27.99 13.11 17.03
N GLU A 81 -27.05 13.31 17.95
CA GLU A 81 -27.28 13.09 19.38
C GLU A 81 -27.86 14.33 20.10
N ASP A 82 -27.68 15.53 19.53
CA ASP A 82 -28.28 16.77 20.08
C ASP A 82 -29.69 17.07 19.53
N ALA A 83 -30.14 16.37 18.48
CA ALA A 83 -31.45 16.58 17.87
C ALA A 83 -32.57 15.71 18.48
N GLU A 84 -32.24 14.62 19.20
CA GLU A 84 -33.22 13.72 19.83
C GLU A 84 -33.41 13.98 21.35
N ALA A 85 -32.77 15.00 21.93
CA ALA A 85 -32.86 15.28 23.37
C ALA A 85 -34.07 16.13 23.81
N LYS A 86 -35.10 16.31 22.96
CA LYS A 86 -36.29 17.16 23.29
C LYS A 86 -37.67 16.56 23.04
N SER A 87 -37.81 15.25 22.82
CA SER A 87 -39.15 14.64 22.79
C SER A 87 -39.17 13.25 23.40
N ARG A 88 -39.33 13.17 24.71
CA ARG A 88 -39.98 12.05 25.43
C ARG A 88 -40.06 12.37 26.92
N ASP A 89 -41.04 13.20 27.28
CA ASP A 89 -41.57 13.18 28.64
C ASP A 89 -42.45 11.93 28.81
N ASN A 90 -42.18 11.19 29.89
CA ASN A 90 -42.91 10.07 30.50
C ASN A 90 -42.93 8.69 29.81
N ALA A 91 -42.14 7.75 30.35
CA ALA A 91 -42.67 6.72 31.26
C ALA A 91 -41.52 5.84 31.82
N GLU A 92 -41.77 5.32 33.00
CA GLU A 92 -40.85 4.71 33.97
C GLU A 92 -40.20 3.38 33.52
N ASP A 93 -39.14 3.01 34.26
CA ASP A 93 -38.89 1.69 34.86
C ASP A 93 -37.62 0.90 34.44
N VAL A 94 -36.75 0.73 35.44
CA VAL A 94 -35.96 -0.48 35.79
C VAL A 94 -34.70 -0.87 34.97
N SER A 95 -33.57 -0.60 35.64
CA SER A 95 -32.32 -1.37 35.74
C SER A 95 -31.62 -1.86 34.46
N ALA A 96 -30.55 -1.16 34.07
CA ALA A 96 -29.46 -1.74 33.29
C ALA A 96 -28.25 -1.98 34.20
N THR A 97 -27.91 -3.25 34.39
CA THR A 97 -26.85 -3.75 35.25
C THR A 97 -25.45 -3.38 34.74
N SER A 98 -24.58 -3.05 35.69
CA SER A 98 -23.18 -2.60 35.62
C SER A 98 -22.15 -3.57 34.96
N ARG A 99 -22.46 -4.23 33.84
CA ARG A 99 -21.55 -5.23 33.22
C ARG A 99 -20.95 -4.87 31.85
N ASP A 100 -21.44 -3.86 31.15
CA ASP A 100 -21.00 -3.62 29.76
C ASP A 100 -19.86 -2.60 29.60
N ILE A 101 -19.44 -1.94 30.68
CA ILE A 101 -18.37 -0.91 30.65
C ILE A 101 -16.97 -1.54 30.58
N ALA A 102 -16.80 -2.82 30.95
CA ALA A 102 -15.49 -3.48 30.99
C ALA A 102 -14.96 -3.95 29.61
N ALA A 103 -15.83 -4.03 28.60
CA ALA A 103 -15.48 -4.55 27.27
C ALA A 103 -14.87 -3.50 26.32
N SER A 104 -15.05 -2.20 26.62
CA SER A 104 -14.51 -1.13 25.77
C SER A 104 -13.03 -0.85 26.07
N THR A 105 -12.61 -0.89 27.34
CA THR A 105 -11.24 -0.54 27.74
C THR A 105 -10.19 -1.61 27.42
N SER A 106 -10.61 -2.88 27.34
CA SER A 106 -9.73 -4.02 27.06
C SER A 106 -9.37 -4.14 25.58
N ARG A 107 -10.19 -3.63 24.66
CA ARG A 107 -9.91 -3.60 23.22
C ARG A 107 -8.90 -2.54 22.83
N ASP A 108 -8.95 -1.38 23.49
CA ASP A 108 -8.05 -0.26 23.19
C ASP A 108 -6.60 -0.54 23.65
N PHE A 109 -6.41 -1.23 24.77
CA PHE A 109 -5.08 -1.64 25.25
C PHE A 109 -4.44 -2.74 24.37
N ALA A 110 -5.25 -3.64 23.79
CA ALA A 110 -4.76 -4.67 22.88
C ALA A 110 -4.31 -4.08 21.53
N LEU A 111 -4.94 -2.98 21.07
CA LEU A 111 -4.57 -2.31 19.83
C LEU A 111 -3.27 -1.50 19.97
N SER A 112 -3.03 -0.87 21.13
CA SER A 112 -1.79 -0.14 21.38
C SER A 112 -0.59 -1.08 21.44
N GLN A 113 -0.74 -2.26 22.08
CA GLN A 113 0.34 -3.24 22.18
C GLN A 113 0.70 -3.88 20.81
N ALA A 114 -0.25 -3.93 19.86
CA ALA A 114 0.00 -4.44 18.51
C ALA A 114 0.73 -3.44 17.60
N MET A 115 0.68 -2.13 17.90
CA MET A 115 1.39 -1.10 17.12
C MET A 115 2.86 -0.98 17.50
N GLU A 116 3.25 -1.37 18.73
CA GLU A 116 4.64 -1.31 19.20
C GLU A 116 5.51 -2.48 18.67
N ALA A 117 4.89 -3.53 18.12
CA ALA A 117 5.58 -4.72 17.59
C ALA A 117 6.00 -4.60 16.11
N LEU A 118 5.90 -3.41 15.51
CA LEU A 118 6.16 -3.16 14.08
C LEU A 118 7.28 -2.15 13.83
N GLU A 119 8.23 -2.00 14.76
CA GLU A 119 9.47 -1.28 14.47
C GLU A 119 10.36 -2.15 13.55
N PRO A 120 10.61 -1.74 12.29
CA PRO A 120 11.65 -2.39 11.50
C PRO A 120 13.01 -1.93 12.03
N ASP A 121 13.87 -2.91 12.34
CA ASP A 121 15.31 -2.74 12.55
C ASP A 121 15.91 -1.97 11.36
N VAL A 122 16.11 -0.66 11.52
CA VAL A 122 16.87 0.16 10.57
C VAL A 122 18.34 0.01 10.95
N GLN A 123 18.99 -1.02 10.40
CA GLN A 123 20.45 -1.06 10.33
C GLN A 123 20.92 -0.02 9.31
N GLU A 124 21.17 1.19 9.80
CA GLU A 124 21.83 2.27 9.08
C GLU A 124 23.35 2.01 9.09
N GLU A 125 23.83 1.12 8.22
CA GLU A 125 25.25 1.09 7.85
C GLU A 125 25.47 2.04 6.67
N LEU A 126 25.87 3.27 6.99
CA LEU A 126 26.46 4.23 6.06
C LEU A 126 27.88 3.77 5.70
N PRO A 127 28.24 3.60 4.41
CA PRO A 127 29.65 3.57 4.02
C PRO A 127 30.19 5.00 3.87
N GLU A 128 31.23 5.32 4.64
CA GLU A 128 32.05 6.53 4.46
C GLU A 128 32.71 6.55 3.06
N PRO A 129 32.68 7.67 2.33
CA PRO A 129 33.54 7.85 1.17
C PRO A 129 34.95 8.30 1.57
N ALA A 130 35.92 7.80 0.80
CA ALA A 130 37.37 7.98 0.91
C ALA A 130 37.88 9.44 0.87
#